data_AF-A0A961LVN5-F1
#
_entry.id   AF-A0A961LVN5-F1
#
_cell.length_a   1.000
_cell.length_b   1.000
_cell.length_c   1.000
_cell.angle_alpha   90.00
_cell.angle_beta   90.00
_cell.angle_gamma   90.00
#
_symmetry.space_group_name_H-M   'P 1'
#
loop_
_entity.id
_entity.type
_entity.pdbx_description
1 polymer ?
#
loop_
_entity_poly.entity_id
_entity_poly.type
_entity_poly.pdbx_seq_one_letter_code
_entity_poly.pdbx_strand_id
1 'polypeptide(L)'
;MRVPVLPLAISVLLLPAMAAAGGMPWVSDTAICPDLRAGTALPDILAETDVLLLQGGTITGMEYHCVFDPALDLDAPDGTITTHIGYCEEPGFITPSLFTFRMERFDTPRTTLFDGGDTPTVYFACP
;
A
#
# COMPACT_ATOMS: atom_id res chain seq x y z
N MET A 1 16.40 63.21 -6.04
CA MET A 1 16.91 61.93 -6.57
C MET A 1 17.19 61.00 -5.41
N ARG A 2 16.68 59.76 -5.50
CA ARG A 2 17.02 58.53 -4.75
C ARG A 2 16.46 58.34 -3.34
N VAL A 3 15.37 57.58 -3.33
CA VAL A 3 14.89 56.70 -2.25
C VAL A 3 15.81 55.46 -2.19
N PRO A 4 15.95 54.81 -1.02
CA PRO A 4 15.82 53.35 -1.03
C PRO A 4 14.91 52.85 0.09
N VAL A 5 13.88 52.11 -0.34
CA VAL A 5 13.03 51.25 0.48
C VAL A 5 13.78 49.92 0.64
N LEU A 6 13.99 49.49 1.88
CA LEU A 6 14.52 48.17 2.21
C LEU A 6 13.35 47.19 2.32
N PRO A 7 13.26 46.09 1.55
CA PRO A 7 12.26 45.06 1.78
C PRO A 7 12.75 44.08 2.85
N LEU A 8 11.93 43.88 3.89
CA LEU A 8 12.03 42.75 4.81
C LEU A 8 11.91 41.44 4.01
N ALA A 9 12.99 40.67 3.92
CA ALA A 9 12.94 39.29 3.47
C ALA A 9 12.47 38.40 4.64
N ILE A 10 11.16 38.18 4.74
CA ILE A 10 10.59 37.16 5.62
C ILE A 10 10.78 35.81 4.92
N SER A 11 11.84 35.11 5.30
CA SER A 11 12.06 33.71 4.89
C SER A 11 11.07 32.82 5.64
N VAL A 12 9.89 32.64 5.06
CA VAL A 12 8.96 31.57 5.46
C VAL A 12 9.61 30.26 5.02
N LEU A 13 10.28 29.59 5.95
CA LEU A 13 10.68 28.19 5.80
C LEU A 13 9.40 27.35 5.75
N LEU A 14 8.83 27.17 4.56
CA LEU A 14 7.92 26.08 4.27
C LEU A 14 8.72 24.77 4.33
N LEU A 15 8.81 24.17 5.52
CA LEU A 15 9.07 22.74 5.59
C LEU A 15 7.80 22.03 5.09
N PRO A 16 7.87 21.22 4.04
CA PRO A 16 6.76 20.36 3.69
C PRO A 16 6.61 19.37 4.83
N ALA A 17 5.50 19.47 5.55
CA ALA A 17 5.00 18.38 6.36
C ALA A 17 4.64 17.24 5.39
N MET A 18 5.63 16.42 5.02
CA MET A 18 5.37 15.08 4.52
C MET A 18 4.90 14.24 5.71
N ALA A 19 3.71 14.57 6.20
CA ALA A 19 2.91 13.59 6.91
C ALA A 19 2.61 12.53 5.86
N ALA A 20 3.24 11.36 5.97
CA ALA A 20 2.81 10.18 5.28
C ALA A 20 1.33 9.98 5.65
N ALA A 21 0.43 10.39 4.76
CA ALA A 21 -0.95 9.91 4.72
C ALA A 21 -0.91 8.46 4.22
N GLY A 22 -0.15 7.61 4.90
CA GLY A 22 -0.09 6.19 4.64
C GLY A 22 -1.13 5.55 5.54
N GLY A 23 -2.24 5.09 4.95
CA GLY A 23 -3.18 4.23 5.67
C GLY A 23 -2.46 3.01 6.28
N MET A 24 -3.16 2.32 7.18
CA MET A 24 -2.64 1.12 7.84
C MET A 24 -2.11 0.11 6.80
N PRO A 25 -0.88 -0.43 6.94
CA PRO A 25 -0.34 -1.36 5.96
C PRO A 25 -1.09 -2.70 6.03
N TRP A 26 -1.31 -3.30 4.87
CA TRP A 26 -1.95 -4.60 4.72
C TRP A 26 -0.93 -5.62 4.23
N VAL A 27 -0.81 -6.76 4.91
CA VAL A 27 0.28 -7.72 4.68
C VAL A 27 -0.26 -9.14 4.58
N SER A 28 0.37 -9.99 3.77
CA SER A 28 0.00 -11.41 3.68
C SER A 28 0.44 -12.22 4.90
N ASP A 29 1.43 -11.75 5.66
CA ASP A 29 1.90 -12.34 6.91
C ASP A 29 2.03 -11.29 8.01
N THR A 30 1.37 -11.51 9.14
CA THR A 30 1.39 -10.59 10.29
C THR A 30 2.67 -10.64 11.10
N ALA A 31 3.56 -11.60 10.85
CA ALA A 31 4.86 -11.71 11.50
C ALA A 31 5.71 -10.44 11.33
N ILE A 32 5.52 -9.68 10.25
CA ILE A 32 6.26 -8.44 9.95
C ILE A 32 5.66 -7.18 10.59
N CYS A 33 4.44 -7.25 11.16
CA CYS A 33 3.82 -6.07 11.76
C CYS A 33 4.68 -5.41 12.87
N PRO A 34 5.41 -6.14 13.73
CA PRO A 34 6.32 -5.52 14.70
C PRO A 34 7.42 -4.66 14.05
N ASP A 35 8.01 -5.12 12.95
CA ASP A 35 9.07 -4.40 12.24
C ASP A 35 8.52 -3.16 11.54
N LEU A 36 7.32 -3.26 10.95
CA LEU A 36 6.60 -2.12 10.39
C LEU A 36 6.32 -1.04 11.45
N ARG A 37 5.91 -1.44 12.66
CA ARG A 37 5.71 -0.52 13.79
C ARG A 37 7.02 0.09 14.28
N ALA A 38 8.11 -0.67 14.25
CA ALA A 38 9.44 -0.19 14.60
C ALA A 38 10.01 0.81 13.57
N GLY A 39 9.36 0.97 12.42
CA GLY A 39 9.77 1.88 11.36
C GLY A 39 10.85 1.31 10.46
N THR A 40 11.03 -0.02 10.44
CA THR A 40 11.92 -0.69 9.49
C THR A 40 11.45 -0.38 8.07
N ALA A 41 12.39 -0.10 7.16
CA ALA A 41 12.04 0.26 5.80
C ALA A 41 11.41 -0.94 5.08
N LEU A 42 10.29 -0.72 4.39
CA LEU A 42 9.59 -1.76 3.62
C LEU A 42 10.50 -2.55 2.67
N PRO A 43 11.44 -1.92 1.91
CA PRO A 43 12.33 -2.66 1.03
C PRO A 43 13.22 -3.67 1.77
N ASP A 44 13.64 -3.35 3.00
CA ASP A 44 14.49 -4.24 3.80
C ASP A 44 13.69 -5.48 4.24
N ILE A 45 12.44 -5.29 4.67
CA ILE A 45 11.53 -6.39 5.04
C ILE A 45 11.23 -7.27 3.83
N LEU A 46 10.90 -6.66 2.69
CA LEU A 46 10.56 -7.38 1.46
C LEU A 46 11.76 -8.12 0.87
N ALA A 47 13.00 -7.64 1.08
CA ALA A 47 14.19 -8.32 0.61
C ALA A 47 14.52 -9.60 1.41
N GLU A 48 14.03 -9.71 2.64
CA GLU A 48 14.31 -10.82 3.56
C GLU A 48 13.13 -11.79 3.73
N THR A 49 11.97 -11.48 3.15
CA THR A 49 10.73 -12.24 3.35
C THR A 49 9.90 -12.39 2.07
N ASP A 50 9.11 -13.46 1.98
CA ASP A 50 8.14 -13.65 0.88
C ASP A 50 6.80 -12.92 1.14
N VAL A 51 6.81 -11.87 1.97
CA VAL A 51 5.58 -11.14 2.34
C VAL A 51 5.12 -10.26 1.19
N LEU A 52 3.81 -10.24 0.97
CA LEU A 52 3.14 -9.35 0.04
C LEU A 52 2.49 -8.21 0.80
N LEU A 53 2.74 -6.99 0.35
CA LEU A 53 2.10 -5.76 0.81
C LEU A 53 0.98 -5.38 -0.14
N LEU A 54 -0.22 -5.19 0.42
CA LEU A 54 -1.36 -4.64 -0.28
C LEU A 54 -1.50 -3.15 0.07
N GLN A 55 -1.60 -2.35 -0.97
CA GLN A 55 -1.99 -0.94 -0.91
C GLN A 55 -3.15 -0.73 -1.87
N GLY A 56 -3.89 0.37 -1.71
CA GLY A 56 -5.16 0.58 -2.42
C GLY A 56 -5.13 0.34 -3.93
N GLY A 57 -4.00 0.46 -4.64
CA GLY A 57 -3.93 0.12 -6.08
C GLY A 57 -2.86 -0.90 -6.45
N THR A 58 -2.13 -1.45 -5.47
CA THR A 58 -0.93 -2.24 -5.75
C THR A 58 -0.75 -3.40 -4.78
N ILE A 59 -0.12 -4.47 -5.28
CA ILE A 59 0.46 -5.53 -4.45
C ILE A 59 1.97 -5.51 -4.71
N THR A 60 2.79 -5.57 -3.68
CA THR A 60 4.25 -5.52 -3.80
C THR A 60 4.90 -6.59 -2.92
N GLY A 61 5.86 -7.32 -3.47
CA GLY A 61 6.70 -8.30 -2.79
C GLY A 61 8.13 -8.30 -3.34
N MET A 62 8.92 -9.30 -2.97
CA MET A 62 10.25 -9.50 -3.55
C MET A 62 10.13 -9.82 -5.04
N GLU A 63 10.60 -8.90 -5.90
CA GLU A 63 10.57 -9.04 -7.37
C GLU A 63 9.15 -9.22 -7.96
N TYR A 64 8.11 -8.95 -7.18
CA TYR A 64 6.71 -9.13 -7.54
C TYR A 64 5.96 -7.80 -7.39
N HIS A 65 5.29 -7.36 -8.45
CA HIS A 65 4.53 -6.12 -8.42
C HIS A 65 3.24 -6.25 -9.22
N CYS A 66 2.09 -6.02 -8.60
CA CYS A 66 0.82 -5.91 -9.31
C CYS A 66 0.24 -4.51 -9.19
N VAL A 67 -0.45 -4.09 -10.24
CA VAL A 67 -1.22 -2.85 -10.30
C VAL A 67 -2.63 -3.18 -10.75
N PHE A 68 -3.63 -2.55 -10.15
CA PHE A 68 -5.03 -2.74 -10.52
C PHE A 68 -5.85 -1.45 -10.43
N ASP A 69 -6.88 -1.36 -11.27
CA ASP A 69 -7.82 -0.25 -11.36
C ASP A 69 -9.27 -0.76 -11.40
N PRO A 70 -10.24 -0.11 -10.72
CA PRO A 70 -10.06 1.04 -9.81
C PRO A 70 -9.20 0.68 -8.59
N ALA A 71 -8.75 1.67 -7.82
CA ALA A 71 -8.14 1.36 -6.53
C ALA A 71 -9.17 0.70 -5.58
N LEU A 72 -8.73 -0.33 -4.86
CA LEU A 72 -9.42 -0.92 -3.72
C LEU A 72 -9.56 0.09 -2.58
N ASP A 73 -10.81 0.29 -2.15
CA ASP A 73 -11.13 1.00 -0.93
C ASP A 73 -10.88 0.08 0.28
N LEU A 74 -9.72 0.25 0.91
CA LEU A 74 -9.31 -0.51 2.10
C LEU A 74 -10.11 -0.13 3.36
N ASP A 75 -10.98 0.87 3.29
CA ASP A 75 -11.91 1.29 4.35
C ASP A 75 -13.36 0.88 4.06
N ALA A 76 -13.59 0.15 2.96
CA ALA A 76 -14.93 -0.30 2.58
C ALA A 76 -15.62 -1.15 3.68
N PRO A 77 -16.95 -1.12 3.76
CA PRO A 77 -17.72 -1.85 4.76
C PRO A 77 -17.45 -3.36 4.78
N ASP A 78 -17.72 -4.00 5.92
CA ASP A 78 -17.68 -5.46 6.04
C ASP A 78 -18.54 -6.16 4.99
N GLY A 79 -18.02 -7.25 4.41
CA GLY A 79 -18.70 -8.02 3.37
C GLY A 79 -18.68 -7.36 1.98
N THR A 80 -18.04 -6.20 1.80
CA THR A 80 -17.89 -5.58 0.49
C THR A 80 -17.05 -6.48 -0.42
N ILE A 81 -17.56 -6.75 -1.62
CA ILE A 81 -16.86 -7.48 -2.68
C ILE A 81 -16.69 -6.54 -3.87
N THR A 82 -15.45 -6.39 -4.35
CA THR A 82 -15.11 -5.55 -5.51
C THR A 82 -14.20 -6.31 -6.45
N THR A 83 -14.28 -5.96 -7.74
CA THR A 83 -13.46 -6.55 -8.79
C THR A 83 -12.69 -5.44 -9.51
N HIS A 84 -11.42 -5.71 -9.79
CA HIS A 84 -10.44 -4.77 -10.32
C HIS A 84 -9.69 -5.46 -11.44
N ILE A 85 -9.40 -4.73 -12.51
CA ILE A 85 -8.63 -5.25 -13.65
C ILE A 85 -7.23 -4.68 -13.54
N GLY A 86 -6.22 -5.50 -13.85
CA GLY A 86 -4.85 -5.04 -13.75
C GLY A 86 -3.87 -6.04 -14.35
N TYR A 87 -2.64 -5.97 -13.87
CA TYR A 87 -1.58 -6.88 -14.26
C TYR A 87 -0.59 -7.09 -13.11
N CYS A 88 0.15 -8.19 -13.18
CA CYS A 88 1.30 -8.46 -12.34
C CYS A 88 2.57 -8.55 -13.19
N GLU A 89 3.66 -8.02 -12.66
CA GLU A 89 5.00 -8.08 -13.18
C GLU A 89 5.81 -9.04 -12.32
N GLU A 90 6.44 -9.99 -12.99
CA GLU A 90 7.45 -10.90 -12.46
C GLU A 90 8.71 -10.75 -13.34
N PRO A 91 9.90 -11.18 -12.90
CA PRO A 91 11.13 -11.01 -13.67
C PRO A 91 11.02 -11.55 -15.11
N GLY A 92 10.83 -10.64 -16.07
CA GLY A 92 10.70 -10.95 -17.49
C GLY A 92 9.29 -11.29 -17.98
N PHE A 93 8.25 -11.16 -17.15
CA PHE A 93 6.88 -11.50 -17.52
C PHE A 93 5.85 -10.47 -17.03
N ILE A 94 4.82 -10.21 -17.84
CA ILE A 94 3.67 -9.39 -17.47
C ILE A 94 2.42 -10.21 -17.70
N THR A 95 1.63 -10.41 -16.65
CA THR A 95 0.40 -11.20 -16.66
C THR A 95 -0.81 -10.30 -16.42
N PRO A 96 -1.72 -10.12 -17.38
CA PRO A 96 -3.01 -9.49 -17.12
C PRO A 96 -3.83 -10.34 -16.15
N SER A 97 -4.48 -9.69 -15.18
CA SER A 97 -5.19 -10.36 -14.09
C SER A 97 -6.51 -9.67 -13.74
N LEU A 98 -7.45 -10.45 -13.23
CA LEU A 98 -8.69 -9.97 -12.64
C LEU A 98 -8.63 -10.21 -11.13
N PHE A 99 -8.61 -9.15 -10.35
CA PHE A 99 -8.50 -9.22 -8.89
C PHE A 99 -9.88 -9.02 -8.27
N THR A 100 -10.37 -9.98 -7.50
CA THR A 100 -11.59 -9.82 -6.71
C THR A 100 -11.23 -9.80 -5.24
N PHE A 101 -11.56 -8.71 -4.54
CA PHE A 101 -11.34 -8.58 -3.12
C PHE A 101 -12.64 -8.76 -2.35
N ARG A 102 -12.55 -9.39 -1.18
CA ARG A 102 -13.63 -9.43 -0.19
C ARG A 102 -13.12 -8.84 1.12
N MET A 103 -13.72 -7.74 1.54
CA MET A 103 -13.42 -7.06 2.80
C MET A 103 -14.10 -7.76 3.97
N GLU A 104 -13.33 -8.00 5.03
CA GLU A 104 -13.80 -8.65 6.25
C GLU A 104 -13.32 -7.88 7.49
N ARG A 105 -14.26 -7.40 8.31
CA ARG A 105 -13.97 -6.60 9.51
C ARG A 105 -14.22 -7.42 10.78
N PHE A 106 -13.30 -8.35 11.05
CA PHE A 106 -13.23 -9.05 12.34
C PHE A 106 -12.43 -8.24 13.38
N ASP A 107 -12.07 -8.86 14.50
CA ASP A 107 -11.17 -8.26 15.51
C ASP A 107 -9.84 -7.79 14.91
N THR A 108 -9.36 -8.49 13.88
CA THR A 108 -8.28 -8.02 12.99
C THR A 108 -8.85 -7.88 11.58
N PRO A 109 -8.95 -6.66 11.02
CA PRO A 109 -9.42 -6.46 9.66
C PRO A 109 -8.57 -7.25 8.66
N ARG A 110 -9.24 -7.92 7.72
CA ARG A 110 -8.59 -8.69 6.67
C ARG A 110 -9.32 -8.52 5.33
N THR A 111 -8.63 -8.80 4.24
CA THR A 111 -9.19 -8.85 2.90
C THR A 111 -8.69 -10.09 2.19
N THR A 112 -9.60 -10.79 1.53
CA THR A 112 -9.28 -11.99 0.75
C THR A 112 -9.25 -11.62 -0.72
N LEU A 113 -8.13 -11.89 -1.39
CA LEU A 113 -7.94 -11.73 -2.82
C LEU A 113 -8.19 -13.06 -3.54
N PHE A 114 -9.00 -13.00 -4.59
CA PHE A 114 -9.21 -14.05 -5.58
C PHE A 114 -8.73 -13.52 -6.93
N ASP A 115 -7.65 -14.08 -7.46
CA ASP A 115 -7.00 -13.67 -8.72
C ASP A 115 -7.04 -14.76 -9.81
N GLY A 116 -7.73 -15.87 -9.54
CA GLY A 116 -7.79 -17.04 -10.41
C GLY A 116 -6.78 -18.14 -10.08
N GLY A 117 -5.92 -17.95 -9.07
CA GLY A 117 -5.11 -19.01 -8.50
C GLY A 117 -5.92 -20.06 -7.72
N ASP A 118 -5.29 -21.19 -7.41
CA ASP A 118 -5.92 -22.30 -6.69
C ASP A 118 -6.30 -21.92 -5.23
N THR A 119 -5.54 -21.00 -4.63
CA THR A 119 -5.72 -20.58 -3.25
C THR A 119 -5.83 -19.05 -3.15
N PRO A 120 -6.90 -18.52 -2.52
CA PRO A 120 -7.02 -17.09 -2.27
C PRO A 120 -5.92 -16.59 -1.33
N THR A 121 -5.35 -15.43 -1.63
CA THR A 121 -4.41 -14.75 -0.73
C THR A 121 -5.20 -13.95 0.31
N VAL A 122 -4.80 -14.02 1.58
CA VAL A 122 -5.41 -13.22 2.64
C VAL A 122 -4.41 -12.16 3.09
N TYR A 123 -4.86 -10.91 3.15
CA TYR A 123 -4.10 -9.79 3.70
C TYR A 123 -4.72 -9.33 5.01
N PHE A 124 -3.88 -8.98 5.97
CA PHE A 124 -4.27 -8.51 7.30
C PHE A 124 -3.80 -7.08 7.49
N ALA A 125 -4.64 -6.24 8.09
CA ALA A 125 -4.21 -4.92 8.52
C ALA A 125 -3.23 -5.05 9.70
N CYS A 126 -2.09 -4.36 9.63
CA CYS A 126 -1.15 -4.23 10.75
C CYS A 126 -1.47 -2.95 11.55
N PRO A 127 -2.18 -3.05 12.69
CA PRO A 127 -2.51 -1.90 13.54
C PRO A 127 -1.30 -1.32 14.25
#